data_AF-A0A940YEZ4-F1
#
_entry.id   AF-A0A940YEZ4-F1
#
_cell.length_a   1.000
_cell.length_b   1.000
_cell.length_c   1.000
_cell.angle_alpha   90.00
_cell.angle_beta   90.00
_cell.angle_gamma   90.00
#
_symmetry.space_group_name_H-M   'P 1'
#
loop_
_entity.id
_entity.type
_entity.pdbx_description
1 polymer ?
#
loop_
_entity_poly.entity_id
_entity_poly.type
_entity_poly.pdbx_seq_one_letter_code
_entity_poly.pdbx_strand_id
1 'polypeptide(L)'
;MKTIHALALAALTGMAQAGTVYDNFQLTKWVVRVSPAVHVFEHAGRLRVDLNKGVQGEVSSGGYYSTCQLTGDFDVSTEFYLPEYPAANGVRVGLMLNTTQTNGVGFDTTYAAMQMVSLPDGTAQYAGDLSNYGYTLNAPANTSNIQGKLRLKRAGQMLTAYFWDGPHGQWVPVATSATFTAAPVYFGLTSWSQDSYFGDMRVRTAFDNPTIDGSCAN
;
A
#
# COMPACT_ATOMS: atom_id res chain seq x y z
N MET A 1 -14.34 -47.99 38.61
CA MET A 1 -13.76 -47.73 37.28
C MET A 1 -14.44 -46.51 36.70
N LYS A 2 -13.75 -45.36 36.63
CA LYS A 2 -14.29 -44.10 36.09
C LYS A 2 -13.60 -43.82 34.76
N THR A 3 -14.37 -43.87 33.68
CA THR A 3 -13.97 -43.54 32.31
C THR A 3 -13.91 -42.03 32.17
N ILE A 4 -12.73 -41.47 31.89
CA ILE A 4 -12.54 -40.06 31.57
C ILE A 4 -12.63 -39.93 30.05
N HIS A 5 -13.63 -39.17 29.58
CA HIS A 5 -13.79 -38.78 28.18
C HIS A 5 -12.73 -37.75 27.82
N ALA A 6 -11.90 -38.04 26.82
CA ALA A 6 -11.01 -37.05 26.22
C ALA A 6 -11.82 -36.19 25.24
N LEU A 7 -12.04 -34.92 25.57
CA LEU A 7 -12.45 -33.92 24.59
C LEU A 7 -11.23 -33.53 23.77
N ALA A 8 -11.33 -33.72 22.45
CA ALA A 8 -10.39 -33.18 21.49
C ALA A 8 -10.55 -31.65 21.41
N LEU A 9 -9.50 -30.93 21.78
CA LEU A 9 -9.40 -29.49 21.60
C LEU A 9 -8.98 -29.24 20.13
N ALA A 10 -9.90 -28.73 19.32
CA ALA A 10 -9.57 -28.26 17.98
C ALA A 10 -8.68 -27.02 18.10
N ALA A 11 -7.46 -27.10 17.59
CA ALA A 11 -6.53 -25.97 17.54
C ALA A 11 -7.03 -24.97 16.48
N LEU A 12 -7.42 -23.76 16.93
CA LEU A 12 -7.52 -22.58 16.08
C LEU A 12 -6.11 -22.16 15.67
N THR A 13 -5.65 -22.59 14.50
CA THR A 13 -4.46 -22.04 13.84
C THR A 13 -4.77 -20.68 13.24
N GLY A 14 -4.96 -19.70 14.13
CA GLY A 14 -4.99 -18.28 13.80
C GLY A 14 -3.67 -17.62 14.21
N MET A 15 -2.53 -18.14 13.74
CA MET A 15 -1.27 -17.42 13.90
C MET A 15 -1.13 -16.40 12.77
N ALA A 16 -1.16 -15.13 13.16
CA ALA A 16 -0.67 -14.04 12.35
C ALA A 16 0.75 -14.37 11.90
N GLN A 17 0.92 -14.73 10.63
CA GLN A 17 2.23 -14.81 10.02
C GLN A 17 2.72 -13.37 9.91
N ALA A 18 3.53 -12.96 10.88
CA ALA A 18 4.29 -11.72 10.79
C ALA A 18 5.24 -11.92 9.60
N GLY A 19 4.92 -11.31 8.46
CA GLY A 19 5.80 -11.32 7.30
C GLY A 19 7.20 -10.85 7.71
N THR A 20 8.23 -11.37 7.04
CA THR A 20 9.59 -10.95 7.35
C THR A 20 9.73 -9.47 6.98
N VAL A 21 10.28 -8.65 7.87
CA VAL A 21 10.62 -7.26 7.56
C VAL A 21 11.54 -7.29 6.36
N TYR A 22 11.07 -6.75 5.24
CA TYR A 22 11.81 -6.76 3.98
C TYR A 22 13.08 -5.94 4.13
N ASP A 23 12.94 -4.75 4.71
CA ASP A 23 14.05 -3.83 4.87
C ASP A 23 13.73 -2.61 5.74
N ASN A 24 14.78 -1.92 6.21
CA ASN A 24 14.71 -0.60 6.84
C ASN A 24 15.26 0.49 5.90
N PHE A 25 14.84 0.47 4.63
CA PHE A 25 15.16 1.44 3.57
C PHE A 25 16.62 1.53 3.09
N GLN A 26 17.39 0.45 3.19
CA GLN A 26 18.69 0.29 2.54
C GLN A 26 18.54 0.32 1.01
N LEU A 27 19.12 1.34 0.36
CA LEU A 27 18.96 1.59 -1.08
C LEU A 27 19.31 0.41 -2.01
N THR A 28 20.04 -0.61 -1.56
CA THR A 28 20.33 -1.81 -2.37
C THR A 28 19.09 -2.65 -2.67
N LYS A 29 17.99 -2.47 -1.91
CA LYS A 29 16.71 -3.16 -2.11
C LYS A 29 15.64 -2.29 -2.74
N TRP A 30 15.96 -1.02 -3.03
CA TRP A 30 15.00 -0.04 -3.50
C TRP A 30 15.50 0.74 -4.70
N VAL A 31 14.57 1.02 -5.59
CA VAL A 31 14.74 1.97 -6.67
C VAL A 31 13.87 3.18 -6.37
N VAL A 32 14.50 4.35 -6.30
CA VAL A 32 13.80 5.62 -6.09
C VAL A 32 13.19 6.08 -7.42
N ARG A 33 11.91 6.47 -7.36
CA ARG A 33 11.17 7.03 -8.50
C ARG A 33 10.45 8.28 -8.03
N VAL A 34 10.62 9.37 -8.75
CA VAL A 34 10.15 10.69 -8.31
C VAL A 34 9.86 11.60 -9.50
N SER A 35 8.71 12.25 -9.48
CA SER A 35 8.35 13.32 -10.41
C SER A 35 9.06 14.64 -10.02
N PRO A 36 9.19 15.60 -10.95
CA PRO A 36 9.69 16.93 -10.62
C PRO A 36 8.92 17.56 -9.43
N ALA A 37 9.63 18.32 -8.59
CA ALA A 37 9.10 19.01 -7.40
C ALA A 37 8.52 18.11 -6.28
N VAL A 38 8.59 16.79 -6.42
CA VAL A 38 8.40 15.83 -5.32
C VAL A 38 9.76 15.49 -4.71
N HIS A 39 9.84 15.36 -3.39
CA HIS A 39 11.06 14.94 -2.71
C HIS A 39 10.85 13.60 -2.02
N VAL A 40 11.79 12.67 -2.24
CA VAL A 40 11.77 11.34 -1.64
C VAL A 40 13.11 11.12 -0.95
N PHE A 41 13.09 10.82 0.35
CA PHE A 41 14.30 10.62 1.14
C PHE A 41 14.00 9.83 2.42
N GLU A 42 15.01 9.22 3.00
CA GLU A 42 14.90 8.63 4.34
C GLU A 42 15.05 9.72 5.42
N HIS A 43 14.19 9.70 6.43
CA HIS A 43 14.28 10.58 7.59
C HIS A 43 13.79 9.86 8.83
N ALA A 44 14.63 9.80 9.87
CA ALA A 44 14.33 9.15 11.15
C ALA A 44 13.86 7.69 10.99
N GLY A 45 14.53 6.92 10.11
CA GLY A 45 14.22 5.51 9.85
C GLY A 45 12.97 5.28 9.00
N ARG A 46 12.43 6.32 8.37
CA ARG A 46 11.23 6.22 7.53
C ARG A 46 11.49 6.75 6.14
N LEU A 47 10.93 6.09 5.14
CA LEU A 47 10.80 6.67 3.82
C LEU A 47 9.83 7.83 3.90
N ARG A 48 10.25 9.03 3.51
CA ARG A 48 9.45 10.25 3.49
C ARG A 48 9.23 10.74 2.07
N VAL A 49 8.00 11.15 1.79
CA VAL A 49 7.61 11.77 0.51
C VAL A 49 6.99 13.14 0.80
N ASP A 50 7.60 14.20 0.28
CA ASP A 50 7.11 15.58 0.38
C ASP A 50 6.59 16.02 -1.00
N LEU A 51 5.31 16.37 -1.09
CA LEU A 51 4.71 17.07 -2.23
C LEU A 51 4.54 18.54 -1.81
N ASN A 52 5.20 19.45 -2.52
CA ASN A 52 5.14 20.89 -2.22
C ASN A 52 3.98 21.56 -2.96
N LYS A 53 3.67 22.81 -2.57
CA LYS A 53 2.80 23.68 -3.37
C LYS A 53 3.43 23.93 -4.74
N GLY A 54 2.59 24.10 -5.76
CA GLY A 54 2.98 24.36 -7.14
C GLY A 54 3.52 23.13 -7.88
N VAL A 55 3.40 21.93 -7.30
CA VAL A 55 3.63 20.68 -8.03
C VAL A 55 2.58 20.61 -9.14
N GLN A 56 3.05 20.50 -10.39
CA GLN A 56 2.23 20.48 -11.60
C GLN A 56 2.57 19.26 -12.44
N GLY A 57 1.57 18.77 -13.17
CA GLY A 57 1.71 17.69 -14.14
C GLY A 57 0.59 16.68 -13.97
N GLU A 58 0.27 16.00 -15.07
CA GLU A 58 -0.84 15.03 -15.11
C GLU A 58 -0.78 14.04 -13.94
N VAL A 59 0.42 13.59 -13.56
CA VAL A 59 0.66 12.78 -12.36
C VAL A 59 1.93 13.22 -11.65
N SER A 60 1.80 13.50 -10.36
CA SER A 60 2.90 13.90 -9.48
C SER A 60 3.08 12.89 -8.37
N SER A 61 4.23 12.24 -8.32
CA SER A 61 4.43 11.09 -7.44
C SER A 61 5.88 10.94 -6.96
N GLY A 62 6.05 10.18 -5.89
CA GLY A 62 7.36 9.83 -5.36
C GLY A 62 7.28 8.63 -4.45
N GLY A 63 8.29 7.76 -4.53
CA GLY A 63 8.34 6.56 -3.70
C GLY A 63 9.56 5.69 -3.92
N TYR A 64 9.62 4.62 -3.13
CA TYR A 64 10.58 3.53 -3.31
C TYR A 64 9.87 2.32 -3.89
N TYR A 65 10.53 1.66 -4.84
CA TYR A 65 10.04 0.44 -5.49
C TYR A 65 11.04 -0.67 -5.25
N SER A 66 10.58 -1.87 -4.92
CA SER A 66 11.44 -3.02 -4.65
C SER A 66 12.34 -3.33 -5.84
N THR A 67 13.57 -3.75 -5.62
CA THR A 67 14.44 -4.28 -6.70
C THR A 67 14.05 -5.70 -7.08
N CYS A 68 13.38 -6.43 -6.19
CA CYS A 68 12.90 -7.77 -6.47
C CYS A 68 11.47 -7.77 -6.99
N GLN A 69 11.15 -8.84 -7.72
CA GLN A 69 9.82 -9.15 -8.21
C GLN A 69 9.18 -10.25 -7.36
N LEU A 70 7.94 -10.02 -6.97
CA LEU A 70 7.05 -10.96 -6.33
C LEU A 70 6.47 -11.94 -7.36
N THR A 71 6.45 -13.22 -7.00
CA THR A 71 5.90 -14.31 -7.83
C THR A 71 5.07 -15.27 -6.98
N GLY A 72 4.11 -15.95 -7.62
CA GLY A 72 3.21 -16.87 -6.95
C GLY A 72 2.29 -16.18 -5.94
N ASP A 73 2.01 -16.86 -4.83
CA ASP A 73 1.29 -16.30 -3.69
C ASP A 73 2.23 -15.41 -2.88
N PHE A 74 1.70 -14.26 -2.45
CA PHE A 74 2.46 -13.32 -1.64
C PHE A 74 1.55 -12.50 -0.73
N ASP A 75 2.15 -11.93 0.29
CA ASP A 75 1.54 -11.04 1.24
C ASP A 75 2.51 -9.91 1.55
N VAL A 76 2.15 -8.70 1.15
CA VAL A 76 2.98 -7.51 1.35
C VAL A 76 2.24 -6.48 2.16
N SER A 77 2.92 -5.88 3.12
CA SER A 77 2.34 -4.82 3.94
C SER A 77 3.35 -3.75 4.31
N THR A 78 2.85 -2.60 4.75
CA THR A 78 3.66 -1.48 5.23
C THR A 78 2.86 -0.66 6.24
N GLU A 79 3.56 0.06 7.10
CA GLU A 79 3.00 1.09 7.94
C GLU A 79 3.11 2.45 7.25
N PHE A 80 2.15 3.33 7.48
CA PHE A 80 2.19 4.71 7.00
C PHE A 80 1.95 5.70 8.15
N TYR A 81 2.48 6.91 7.98
CA TYR A 81 2.32 8.04 8.88
C TYR A 81 2.18 9.35 8.09
N LEU A 82 1.28 10.23 8.53
CA LEU A 82 0.86 11.45 7.84
C LEU A 82 1.15 12.69 8.70
N PRO A 83 2.42 13.11 8.83
CA PRO A 83 2.81 14.25 9.67
C PRO A 83 2.28 15.60 9.18
N GLU A 84 2.00 15.75 7.89
CA GLU A 84 1.44 16.98 7.31
C GLU A 84 0.49 16.59 6.17
N TYR A 85 -0.80 16.44 6.48
CA TYR A 85 -1.78 15.92 5.53
C TYR A 85 -3.12 16.64 5.70
N PRO A 86 -3.19 17.91 5.26
CA PRO A 86 -4.40 18.71 5.41
C PRO A 86 -5.59 18.08 4.68
N ALA A 87 -6.81 18.30 5.15
CA ALA A 87 -8.00 17.86 4.44
C ALA A 87 -8.04 18.46 3.01
N ALA A 88 -8.69 17.75 2.07
CA ALA A 88 -8.80 18.13 0.66
C ALA A 88 -7.46 18.32 -0.08
N ASN A 89 -6.41 17.60 0.34
CA ASN A 89 -5.11 17.72 -0.31
C ASN A 89 -4.98 16.94 -1.62
N GLY A 90 -5.85 15.96 -1.89
CA GLY A 90 -5.84 15.21 -3.14
C GLY A 90 -4.74 14.16 -3.29
N VAL A 91 -3.86 14.01 -2.30
CA VAL A 91 -2.74 13.06 -2.30
C VAL A 91 -3.25 11.68 -1.88
N ARG A 92 -2.75 10.66 -2.54
CA ARG A 92 -2.89 9.24 -2.21
C ARG A 92 -1.62 8.76 -1.56
N VAL A 93 -1.75 7.92 -0.54
CA VAL A 93 -0.64 7.25 0.18
C VAL A 93 -0.88 5.76 0.05
N GLY A 94 0.01 5.05 -0.63
CA GLY A 94 -0.32 3.70 -1.05
C GLY A 94 0.84 2.72 -1.13
N LEU A 95 0.46 1.46 -1.01
CA LEU A 95 1.22 0.29 -1.35
C LEU A 95 0.76 -0.15 -2.74
N MET A 96 1.68 -0.15 -3.70
CA MET A 96 1.42 -0.41 -5.12
C MET A 96 2.09 -1.70 -5.58
N LEU A 97 1.53 -2.36 -6.57
CA LEU A 97 2.12 -3.45 -7.35
C LEU A 97 2.18 -3.02 -8.81
N ASN A 98 3.31 -3.22 -9.48
CA ASN A 98 3.51 -2.90 -10.89
C ASN A 98 4.33 -3.97 -11.59
N THR A 99 4.13 -4.21 -12.89
CA THR A 99 5.06 -5.07 -13.66
C THR A 99 6.39 -4.37 -13.94
N THR A 100 6.42 -3.04 -13.83
CA THR A 100 7.63 -2.23 -14.00
C THR A 100 7.84 -1.30 -12.80
N GLN A 101 9.08 -0.94 -12.48
CA GLN A 101 9.38 0.03 -11.41
C GLN A 101 9.11 1.46 -11.89
N THR A 102 7.87 1.83 -12.16
CA THR A 102 7.47 3.17 -12.63
C THR A 102 6.93 4.02 -11.49
N ASN A 103 7.02 5.35 -11.65
CA ASN A 103 6.63 6.32 -10.64
C ASN A 103 5.11 6.45 -10.44
N GLY A 104 4.22 5.84 -11.22
CA GLY A 104 2.80 6.01 -10.91
C GLY A 104 1.76 5.45 -11.85
N VAL A 105 0.54 5.61 -11.34
CA VAL A 105 -0.76 5.46 -11.98
C VAL A 105 -0.84 6.35 -13.21
N GLY A 106 -1.15 5.81 -14.39
CA GLY A 106 -1.41 6.58 -15.63
C GLY A 106 -0.47 6.29 -16.80
N PHE A 107 0.79 5.89 -16.52
CA PHE A 107 1.75 5.51 -17.57
C PHE A 107 1.88 3.99 -17.76
N ASP A 108 1.50 3.23 -16.73
CA ASP A 108 1.49 1.78 -16.75
C ASP A 108 0.04 1.30 -16.59
N THR A 109 -0.48 0.58 -17.57
CA THR A 109 -1.83 -0.03 -17.51
C THR A 109 -1.86 -1.27 -16.62
N THR A 110 -0.79 -1.55 -15.87
CA THR A 110 -0.59 -2.81 -15.15
C THR A 110 -0.26 -2.59 -13.67
N TYR A 111 -0.99 -1.69 -13.01
CA TYR A 111 -0.86 -1.47 -11.56
C TYR A 111 -2.02 -2.01 -10.74
N ALA A 112 -1.75 -2.34 -9.48
CA ALA A 112 -2.75 -2.51 -8.43
C ALA A 112 -2.29 -1.75 -7.17
N ALA A 113 -3.21 -1.17 -6.41
CA ALA A 113 -2.84 -0.41 -5.22
C ALA A 113 -3.85 -0.56 -4.08
N MET A 114 -3.33 -0.60 -2.86
CA MET A 114 -4.05 -0.29 -1.63
C MET A 114 -3.63 1.11 -1.18
N GLN A 115 -4.58 2.00 -0.93
CA GLN A 115 -4.28 3.41 -0.66
C GLN A 115 -5.20 4.03 0.38
N MET A 116 -4.70 5.06 1.07
CA MET A 116 -5.51 6.10 1.70
C MET A 116 -5.50 7.33 0.79
N VAL A 117 -6.66 7.92 0.53
CA VAL A 117 -6.80 9.10 -0.34
C VAL A 117 -7.51 10.24 0.39
N SER A 118 -7.00 11.46 0.26
CA SER A 118 -7.72 12.69 0.62
C SER A 118 -8.53 13.16 -0.59
N LEU A 119 -9.84 13.35 -0.40
CA LEU A 119 -10.76 13.78 -1.45
C LEU A 119 -11.00 15.29 -1.40
N PRO A 120 -11.32 15.94 -2.54
CA PRO A 120 -11.56 17.38 -2.61
C PRO A 120 -12.68 17.91 -1.71
N ASP A 121 -13.61 17.06 -1.28
CA ASP A 121 -14.69 17.41 -0.35
C ASP A 121 -14.23 17.47 1.13
N GLY A 122 -12.93 17.26 1.38
CA GLY A 122 -12.33 17.29 2.72
C GLY A 122 -12.35 15.94 3.44
N THR A 123 -12.99 14.92 2.87
CA THR A 123 -12.98 13.57 3.44
C THR A 123 -11.70 12.82 3.09
N ALA A 124 -11.44 11.73 3.83
CA ALA A 124 -10.41 10.77 3.47
C ALA A 124 -10.96 9.36 3.55
N GLN A 125 -10.47 8.48 2.69
CA GLN A 125 -10.95 7.11 2.60
C GLN A 125 -9.85 6.11 2.27
N TYR A 126 -9.98 4.90 2.78
CA TYR A 126 -9.25 3.74 2.26
C TYR A 126 -9.91 3.26 0.97
N ALA A 127 -9.09 2.98 -0.05
CA ALA A 127 -9.53 2.49 -1.34
C ALA A 127 -8.56 1.43 -1.87
N GLY A 128 -9.09 0.47 -2.63
CA GLY A 128 -8.31 -0.43 -3.46
C GLY A 128 -8.53 -0.08 -4.92
N ASP A 129 -7.45 0.18 -5.66
CA ASP A 129 -7.48 0.26 -7.12
C ASP A 129 -6.86 -1.01 -7.67
N LEU A 130 -7.72 -1.98 -7.95
CA LEU A 130 -7.32 -3.27 -8.53
C LEU A 130 -7.70 -3.34 -10.02
N SER A 131 -8.10 -2.19 -10.61
CA SER A 131 -8.85 -2.11 -11.85
C SER A 131 -8.03 -2.33 -13.11
N ASN A 132 -6.74 -2.02 -13.08
CA ASN A 132 -5.81 -2.33 -14.15
C ASN A 132 -5.48 -3.84 -14.28
N TYR A 133 -6.19 -4.69 -13.51
CA TYR A 133 -6.32 -6.15 -13.70
C TYR A 133 -7.78 -6.67 -13.57
N GLY A 134 -8.78 -5.77 -13.61
CA GLY A 134 -10.20 -6.08 -13.44
C GLY A 134 -10.92 -5.01 -12.60
N TYR A 135 -11.83 -4.24 -13.22
CA TYR A 135 -12.47 -3.06 -12.63
C TYR A 135 -13.27 -3.35 -11.37
N THR A 136 -12.76 -2.92 -10.22
CA THR A 136 -13.55 -2.84 -8.99
C THR A 136 -13.04 -1.74 -8.05
N LEU A 137 -13.67 -0.57 -8.08
CA LEU A 137 -13.64 0.38 -6.96
C LEU A 137 -14.70 -0.07 -5.95
N ASN A 138 -14.32 -0.82 -4.93
CA ASN A 138 -15.26 -1.29 -3.91
C ASN A 138 -15.19 -0.43 -2.64
N ALA A 139 -16.39 -0.07 -2.17
CA ALA A 139 -16.75 0.45 -0.85
C ALA A 139 -15.61 1.15 -0.10
N PRO A 140 -15.33 2.43 -0.42
CA PRO A 140 -14.36 3.19 0.35
C PRO A 140 -14.75 3.25 1.83
N ALA A 141 -13.78 3.02 2.71
CA ALA A 141 -13.98 3.18 4.15
C ALA A 141 -13.48 4.57 4.56
N ASN A 142 -14.42 5.46 4.92
CA ASN A 142 -14.10 6.78 5.44
C ASN A 142 -13.18 6.65 6.67
N THR A 143 -12.22 7.56 6.77
CA THR A 143 -11.24 7.54 7.85
C THR A 143 -10.74 8.95 8.20
N SER A 144 -10.31 9.11 9.44
CA SER A 144 -9.54 10.26 9.94
C SER A 144 -8.14 9.86 10.39
N ASN A 145 -7.71 8.64 10.04
CA ASN A 145 -6.45 8.07 10.47
C ASN A 145 -5.27 8.85 9.89
N ILE A 146 -4.37 9.34 10.75
CA ILE A 146 -3.09 9.92 10.34
C ILE A 146 -1.94 8.90 10.35
N GLN A 147 -2.25 7.65 10.71
CA GLN A 147 -1.33 6.53 10.72
C GLN A 147 -2.10 5.23 10.54
N GLY A 148 -1.46 4.21 10.00
CA GLY A 148 -2.10 2.91 9.83
C GLY A 148 -1.23 1.93 9.08
N LYS A 149 -1.84 0.85 8.59
CA LYS A 149 -1.17 -0.15 7.77
C LYS A 149 -1.96 -0.46 6.51
N LEU A 150 -1.23 -0.71 5.44
CA LEU A 150 -1.76 -1.10 4.13
C LEU A 150 -1.21 -2.49 3.79
N ARG A 151 -2.04 -3.35 3.17
CA ARG A 151 -1.65 -4.70 2.77
C ARG A 151 -2.26 -5.09 1.44
N LEU A 152 -1.48 -5.79 0.63
CA LEU A 152 -1.92 -6.48 -0.58
C LEU A 152 -1.56 -7.95 -0.46
N LYS A 153 -2.55 -8.82 -0.61
CA LYS A 153 -2.37 -10.28 -0.52
C LYS A 153 -2.88 -10.94 -1.78
N ARG A 154 -2.03 -11.75 -2.39
CA ARG A 154 -2.39 -12.64 -3.49
C ARG A 154 -2.45 -14.09 -3.01
N ALA A 155 -3.55 -14.76 -3.34
CA ALA A 155 -3.72 -16.21 -3.20
C ALA A 155 -4.33 -16.77 -4.50
N GLY A 156 -3.53 -17.49 -5.28
CA GLY A 156 -3.87 -17.90 -6.65
C GLY A 156 -4.10 -16.69 -7.56
N GLN A 157 -5.33 -16.56 -8.08
CA GLN A 157 -5.75 -15.43 -8.92
C GLN A 157 -6.42 -14.30 -8.11
N MET A 158 -6.62 -14.51 -6.81
CA MET A 158 -7.31 -13.55 -5.96
C MET A 158 -6.31 -12.58 -5.35
N LEU A 159 -6.46 -11.29 -5.66
CA LEU A 159 -5.73 -10.20 -5.01
C LEU A 159 -6.70 -9.41 -4.14
N THR A 160 -6.38 -9.26 -2.85
CA THR A 160 -7.19 -8.48 -1.91
C THR A 160 -6.35 -7.37 -1.29
N ALA A 161 -6.93 -6.17 -1.26
CA ALA A 161 -6.41 -4.98 -0.60
C ALA A 161 -7.03 -4.84 0.79
N TYR A 162 -6.20 -4.61 1.81
CA TYR A 162 -6.62 -4.49 3.20
C TYR A 162 -6.05 -3.22 3.85
N PHE A 163 -6.80 -2.65 4.79
CA PHE A 163 -6.25 -1.73 5.79
C PHE A 163 -6.29 -2.38 7.18
N TRP A 164 -5.48 -1.86 8.11
CA TRP A 164 -5.53 -2.26 9.50
C TRP A 164 -6.51 -1.41 10.30
N ASP A 165 -7.53 -2.06 10.86
CA ASP A 165 -8.45 -1.49 11.83
C ASP A 165 -7.81 -1.56 13.21
N GLY A 166 -7.07 -0.50 13.57
CA GLY A 166 -6.35 -0.37 14.84
C GLY A 166 -7.23 -0.62 16.07
N PRO A 167 -8.40 0.04 16.20
CA PRO A 167 -9.33 -0.18 17.31
C PRO A 167 -9.73 -1.64 17.55
N HIS A 168 -9.92 -2.43 16.48
CA HIS A 168 -10.33 -3.83 16.58
C HIS A 168 -9.18 -4.83 16.41
N GLY A 169 -7.96 -4.36 16.09
CA GLY A 169 -6.79 -5.19 15.94
C GLY A 169 -6.88 -6.19 14.79
N GLN A 170 -7.48 -5.82 13.65
CA GLN A 170 -7.72 -6.73 12.53
C GLN A 170 -7.49 -6.09 11.16
N TRP A 171 -7.15 -6.93 10.18
CA TRP A 171 -7.12 -6.53 8.77
C TRP A 171 -8.54 -6.54 8.21
N VAL A 172 -8.96 -5.44 7.59
CA VAL A 172 -10.28 -5.30 6.95
C VAL A 172 -10.10 -5.21 5.44
N PRO A 173 -10.77 -6.07 4.64
CA PRO A 173 -10.69 -6.01 3.19
C PRO A 173 -11.42 -4.77 2.66
N VAL A 174 -10.82 -4.07 1.71
CA VAL A 174 -11.41 -2.92 1.01
C VAL A 174 -11.87 -3.32 -0.39
N ALA A 175 -11.03 -4.06 -1.11
CA ALA A 175 -11.32 -4.49 -2.47
C ALA A 175 -10.69 -5.86 -2.72
N THR A 176 -11.35 -6.66 -3.56
CA THR A 176 -10.85 -7.94 -4.03
C THR A 176 -11.06 -8.04 -5.53
N SER A 177 -10.01 -8.44 -6.24
CA SER A 177 -10.08 -8.89 -7.63
C SER A 177 -9.90 -10.40 -7.65
N ALA A 178 -10.77 -11.12 -8.36
CA ALA A 178 -10.69 -12.57 -8.52
C ALA A 178 -9.84 -13.00 -9.74
N THR A 179 -9.35 -12.04 -10.53
CA THR A 179 -8.73 -12.27 -11.84
C THR A 179 -7.32 -11.68 -11.94
N PHE A 180 -6.65 -11.43 -10.80
CA PHE A 180 -5.30 -10.90 -10.80
C PHE A 180 -4.31 -11.96 -11.31
N THR A 181 -3.79 -11.71 -12.51
CA THR A 181 -2.93 -12.66 -13.24
C THR A 181 -1.50 -12.16 -13.42
N ALA A 182 -1.20 -10.90 -13.11
CA ALA A 182 0.17 -10.38 -13.24
C ALA A 182 1.15 -11.08 -12.30
N ALA A 183 2.17 -11.66 -12.89
CA ALA A 183 3.39 -12.11 -12.24
C ALA A 183 4.46 -12.24 -13.32
N PRO A 184 5.70 -11.75 -13.08
CA PRO A 184 6.22 -11.14 -11.84
C PRO A 184 5.82 -9.66 -11.64
N VAL A 185 5.78 -9.17 -10.39
CA VAL A 185 5.49 -7.75 -10.07
C VAL A 185 6.43 -7.17 -9.02
N TYR A 186 6.83 -5.91 -9.19
CA TYR A 186 7.46 -5.11 -8.13
C TYR A 186 6.39 -4.58 -7.17
N PHE A 187 6.76 -4.29 -5.93
CA PHE A 187 5.92 -3.51 -5.03
C PHE A 187 6.55 -2.15 -4.73
N GLY A 188 5.70 -1.15 -4.51
CA GLY A 188 6.10 0.24 -4.29
C GLY A 188 5.43 0.85 -3.08
N LEU A 189 6.20 1.66 -2.36
CA LEU A 189 5.73 2.53 -1.28
C LEU A 189 5.74 3.95 -1.83
N THR A 190 4.56 4.48 -2.17
CA THR A 190 4.47 5.68 -3.00
C THR A 190 3.36 6.60 -2.55
N SER A 191 3.59 7.90 -2.71
CA SER A 191 2.55 8.92 -2.59
C SER A 191 2.41 9.65 -3.90
N TRP A 192 1.16 9.90 -4.30
CA TRP A 192 0.88 10.50 -5.59
C TRP A 192 -0.39 11.34 -5.60
N SER A 193 -0.43 12.30 -6.50
CA SER A 193 -1.63 13.04 -6.85
C SER A 193 -1.63 13.30 -8.36
N GLN A 194 -2.67 13.99 -8.83
CA GLN A 194 -2.83 14.43 -10.20
C GLN A 194 -3.49 15.81 -10.17
N ASP A 195 -3.24 16.63 -11.18
CA ASP A 195 -3.68 18.04 -11.20
C ASP A 195 -5.18 18.22 -10.91
N SER A 196 -6.03 17.30 -11.36
CA SER A 196 -7.48 17.37 -11.14
C SER A 196 -7.93 17.11 -9.70
N TYR A 197 -7.05 16.61 -8.83
CA TYR A 197 -7.36 16.33 -7.41
C TYR A 197 -6.46 17.10 -6.45
N PHE A 198 -5.24 17.47 -6.85
CA PHE A 198 -4.26 18.07 -5.94
C PHE A 198 -4.73 19.43 -5.44
N GLY A 199 -4.88 19.57 -4.12
CA GLY A 199 -5.38 20.78 -3.48
C GLY A 199 -4.37 21.93 -3.42
N ASP A 200 -3.24 21.83 -4.12
CA ASP A 200 -2.12 22.78 -4.11
C ASP A 200 -1.63 23.14 -2.69
N MET A 201 -1.48 22.10 -1.87
CA MET A 201 -1.05 22.19 -0.48
C MET A 201 0.23 21.40 -0.26
N ARG A 202 1.02 21.84 0.72
CA ARG A 202 2.15 21.03 1.17
C ARG A 202 1.60 19.76 1.82
N VAL A 203 2.13 18.62 1.40
CA VAL A 203 1.78 17.30 1.93
C VAL A 203 3.07 16.55 2.24
N ARG A 204 3.06 15.85 3.38
CA ARG A 204 4.12 14.95 3.81
C ARG A 204 3.54 13.64 4.27
N THR A 205 4.10 12.59 3.72
CA THR A 205 3.75 11.22 4.03
C THR A 205 5.03 10.48 4.41
N ALA A 206 4.87 9.40 5.15
CA ALA A 206 5.98 8.52 5.50
C ALA A 206 5.52 7.06 5.50
N PHE A 207 6.46 6.17 5.20
CA PHE A 207 6.30 4.73 5.25
C PHE A 207 7.33 4.11 6.17
N ASP A 208 6.97 2.99 6.77
CA ASP A 208 7.81 2.23 7.69
C ASP A 208 7.49 0.74 7.61
N ASN A 209 8.38 -0.08 8.14
CA ASN A 209 8.20 -1.52 8.36
C ASN A 209 7.59 -2.29 7.17
N PRO A 210 8.13 -2.18 5.94
CA PRO A 210 7.65 -2.99 4.83
C PRO A 210 7.93 -4.47 5.12
N THR A 211 6.92 -5.32 4.97
CA THR A 211 7.04 -6.78 5.15
C THR A 211 6.65 -7.51 3.88
N ILE A 212 7.27 -8.67 3.68
CA ILE A 212 6.93 -9.61 2.61
C ILE A 212 6.85 -11.01 3.21
N ASP A 213 5.83 -11.75 2.81
CA ASP A 213 5.73 -13.20 2.92
C ASP A 213 5.42 -13.75 1.53
N GLY A 214 6.38 -14.44 0.91
CA GLY A 214 6.31 -14.87 -0.48
C GLY A 214 7.67 -14.88 -1.18
N SER A 215 7.69 -15.28 -2.45
CA SER A 215 8.91 -15.34 -3.25
C SER A 215 9.26 -13.98 -3.85
N CYS A 216 10.48 -13.51 -3.62
CA CYS A 216 11.01 -12.21 -4.06
C CYS A 216 12.37 -12.45 -4.73
N ALA A 217 12.41 -12.34 -6.06
CA ALA A 217 13.60 -12.61 -6.88
C ALA A 217 14.11 -11.32 -7.54
N ASN A 218 15.43 -11.09 -7.54
CA ASN A 218 16.06 -9.96 -8.25
C ASN A 218 16.40 -10.34 -9.69
#